data_AF-A0A3Q3JYE6-F1
#
_entry.id   AF-A0A3Q3JYE6-F1
#
_cell.length_a   1.000
_cell.length_b   1.000
_cell.length_c   1.000
_cell.angle_alpha   90.00
_cell.angle_beta   90.00
_cell.angle_gamma   90.00
#
_symmetry.space_group_name_H-M   'P 1'
#
loop_
_entity.id
_entity.type
_entity.pdbx_description
1 polymer ?
#
loop_
_entity_poly.entity_id
_entity_poly.type
_entity_poly.pdbx_seq_one_letter_code
_entity_poly.pdbx_strand_id
1 'polypeptide(L)'
;GSLGNLAVEAQVAQQAACKVRTEVMEVVRSMVDRRNANFVLWPSCVEVQRCSGCCNSRLHQCFPTVTSSRYLQVTKIQYINRKAHYDKAIISVEDHVSCRCQASSSSSSSSFTPSSSLPVTRSSAQITPLTVTCRTRLRHNPEKHFSTLQ
;
A
#
# COMPACT_ATOMS: atom_id res chain seq x y z
N GLY A 1 25.07 -30.75 34.32
CA GLY A 1 23.96 -29.78 34.29
C GLY A 1 23.14 -30.06 33.07
N SER A 2 21.87 -30.44 33.23
CA SER A 2 20.99 -30.79 32.12
C SER A 2 20.56 -29.51 31.39
N LEU A 3 20.86 -29.42 30.09
CA LEU A 3 20.33 -28.38 29.21
C LEU A 3 18.83 -28.64 29.04
N GLY A 4 18.03 -27.97 29.88
CA GLY A 4 16.58 -27.97 29.76
C GLY A 4 16.16 -27.36 28.42
N ASN A 5 15.51 -28.17 27.59
CA ASN A 5 14.81 -27.72 26.40
C ASN A 5 13.78 -26.64 26.79
N LEU A 6 14.03 -25.37 26.45
CA LEU A 6 12.95 -24.38 26.35
C LEU A 6 12.16 -24.69 25.08
N ALA A 7 11.19 -25.59 25.18
CA ALA A 7 10.18 -25.74 24.15
C ALA A 7 9.35 -24.45 24.13
N VAL A 8 9.46 -23.68 23.04
CA VAL A 8 8.63 -22.51 22.81
C VAL A 8 7.20 -23.01 22.54
N GLU A 9 6.27 -22.65 23.41
CA GLU A 9 4.85 -22.92 23.21
C GLU A 9 4.33 -22.05 22.05
N ALA A 10 4.01 -22.70 20.93
CA ALA A 10 3.57 -22.03 19.72
C ALA A 10 2.03 -21.93 19.69
N GLN A 11 1.51 -20.74 19.41
CA GLN A 11 0.08 -20.54 19.16
C GLN A 11 -0.29 -20.99 17.74
N VAL A 12 -1.49 -21.55 17.59
CA VAL A 12 -2.03 -21.92 16.27
C VAL A 12 -2.27 -20.65 15.45
N ALA A 13 -1.72 -20.62 14.24
CA ALA A 13 -1.90 -19.50 13.32
C ALA A 13 -3.36 -19.38 12.85
N GLN A 14 -3.87 -18.16 12.78
CA GLN A 14 -5.20 -17.86 12.25
C GLN A 14 -5.09 -17.30 10.84
N GLN A 15 -5.98 -17.73 9.95
CA GLN A 15 -6.03 -17.21 8.58
C GLN A 15 -6.47 -15.74 8.59
N ALA A 16 -5.77 -14.90 7.83
CA ALA A 16 -6.20 -13.53 7.61
C ALA A 16 -7.43 -13.51 6.69
N ALA A 17 -8.64 -13.40 7.26
CA ALA A 17 -9.88 -13.37 6.48
C ALA A 17 -9.92 -12.21 5.45
N CYS A 18 -10.59 -12.43 4.30
CA CYS A 18 -10.91 -11.39 3.33
C CYS A 18 -11.86 -10.34 3.93
N LYS A 19 -11.33 -9.15 4.26
CA LYS A 19 -12.09 -8.04 4.85
C LYS A 19 -11.43 -6.70 4.58
N VAL A 20 -12.16 -5.63 4.84
CA VAL A 20 -11.65 -4.26 4.78
C VAL A 20 -10.61 -4.07 5.89
N ARG A 21 -9.45 -3.50 5.55
CA ARG A 21 -8.40 -3.08 6.48
C ARG A 21 -7.90 -1.70 6.08
N THR A 22 -7.35 -1.01 7.07
CA THR A 22 -6.69 0.28 6.87
C THR A 22 -5.30 0.05 6.31
N GLU A 23 -5.00 0.75 5.21
CA GLU A 23 -3.70 0.77 4.55
C GLU A 23 -3.24 2.22 4.38
N VAL A 24 -1.94 2.42 4.23
CA VAL A 24 -1.36 3.76 4.01
C VAL A 24 -1.14 3.96 2.52
N MET A 25 -1.71 5.02 1.96
CA MET A 25 -1.54 5.44 0.58
C MET A 25 -0.69 6.71 0.51
N GLU A 26 0.31 6.71 -0.36
CA GLU A 26 1.10 7.91 -0.66
C GLU A 26 0.26 8.96 -1.39
N VAL A 27 0.37 10.22 -0.97
CA VAL A 27 -0.21 11.38 -1.63
C VAL A 27 0.79 11.93 -2.63
N VAL A 28 0.54 11.68 -3.92
CA VAL A 28 1.45 12.08 -5.00
C VAL A 28 0.99 13.37 -5.69
N ARG A 29 1.95 14.14 -6.22
CA ARG A 29 1.70 15.44 -6.89
C ARG A 29 0.67 15.35 -8.02
N SER A 30 0.68 14.24 -8.76
CA SER A 30 -0.22 14.00 -9.90
C SER A 30 -1.70 13.91 -9.51
N MET A 31 -2.03 13.75 -8.23
CA MET A 31 -3.40 13.83 -7.71
C MET A 31 -3.96 15.25 -7.72
N VAL A 32 -3.10 16.28 -7.68
CA VAL A 32 -3.49 17.70 -7.68
C VAL A 32 -3.20 18.34 -9.04
N ASP A 33 -1.97 18.21 -9.53
CA ASP A 33 -1.55 18.77 -10.81
C ASP A 33 -0.49 17.86 -11.44
N ARG A 34 -0.81 17.29 -12.60
CA ARG A 34 0.09 16.38 -13.34
C ARG A 34 1.20 17.11 -14.09
N ARG A 35 1.06 18.41 -14.36
CA ARG A 35 1.97 19.19 -15.20
C ARG A 35 3.03 19.93 -14.37
N ASN A 36 2.72 20.29 -13.14
CA ASN A 36 3.60 21.06 -12.28
C ASN A 36 4.29 20.17 -11.22
N ALA A 37 5.63 20.25 -11.14
CA ALA A 37 6.41 19.53 -10.13
C ALA A 37 6.94 20.42 -8.99
N ASN A 38 6.68 21.74 -9.04
CA ASN A 38 7.30 22.75 -8.17
C ASN A 38 6.56 22.95 -6.83
N PHE A 39 5.93 21.90 -6.31
CA PHE A 39 5.25 21.95 -5.02
C PHE A 39 5.41 20.64 -4.24
N VAL A 40 5.10 20.68 -2.95
CA VAL A 40 5.04 19.54 -2.04
C VAL A 40 3.64 19.46 -1.45
N LEU A 41 3.16 18.26 -1.14
CA LEU A 41 1.87 18.03 -0.49
C LEU A 41 2.09 17.58 0.95
N TRP A 42 1.24 18.07 1.85
CA TRP A 42 1.23 17.69 3.27
C TRP A 42 -0.20 17.36 3.73
N PRO A 43 -0.44 16.22 4.42
CA PRO A 43 0.50 15.13 4.70
C PRO A 43 0.96 14.39 3.43
N SER A 44 2.09 13.68 3.50
CA SER A 44 2.64 12.90 2.36
C SER A 44 1.98 11.54 2.16
N CYS A 45 1.19 11.08 3.14
CA CYS A 45 0.43 9.85 3.08
C CYS A 45 -0.88 10.00 3.86
N VAL A 46 -1.86 9.18 3.53
CA VAL A 46 -3.16 9.14 4.18
C VAL A 46 -3.58 7.68 4.38
N GLU A 47 -4.39 7.44 5.39
CA GLU A 47 -5.06 6.15 5.56
C GLU A 47 -6.15 5.99 4.49
N VAL A 48 -6.29 4.80 3.94
CA VAL A 48 -7.36 4.36 3.03
C VAL A 48 -7.89 3.00 3.44
N GLN A 49 -9.14 2.70 3.10
CA GLN A 49 -9.72 1.38 3.35
C GLN A 49 -9.56 0.50 2.11
N ARG A 50 -8.92 -0.67 2.27
CA ARG A 50 -8.67 -1.63 1.18
C ARG A 50 -9.06 -3.03 1.59
N CYS A 51 -9.50 -3.82 0.61
CA CYS A 51 -9.77 -5.23 0.80
C CYS A 51 -8.45 -6.01 0.78
N SER A 52 -8.20 -6.77 1.83
CA SER A 52 -7.01 -7.62 1.95
C SER A 52 -7.34 -8.92 2.65
N GLY A 53 -6.39 -9.85 2.69
CA GLY A 53 -6.54 -11.17 3.29
C GLY A 53 -6.69 -12.28 2.26
N CYS A 54 -7.07 -13.46 2.74
CA CYS A 54 -7.10 -14.71 2.01
C CYS A 54 -8.52 -15.26 1.89
N CYS A 55 -8.70 -16.08 0.86
CA CYS A 55 -9.88 -16.93 0.66
C CYS A 55 -9.47 -18.39 0.89
N ASN A 56 -10.45 -19.26 1.19
CA ASN A 56 -10.19 -20.68 1.49
C ASN A 56 -9.65 -21.49 0.30
N SER A 57 -9.85 -21.01 -0.94
CA SER A 57 -9.39 -21.67 -2.16
C SER A 57 -8.55 -20.72 -2.99
N ARG A 58 -7.49 -21.26 -3.61
CA ARG A 58 -6.60 -20.54 -4.54
C ARG A 58 -7.31 -20.07 -5.81
N LEU A 59 -8.47 -20.66 -6.11
CA LEU A 59 -9.32 -20.26 -7.24
C LEU A 59 -10.18 -19.03 -6.92
N HIS A 60 -10.15 -18.55 -5.67
CA HIS A 60 -10.87 -17.35 -5.26
C HIS A 60 -9.89 -16.27 -4.85
N GLN A 61 -10.21 -15.03 -5.22
CA GLN A 61 -9.46 -13.85 -4.84
C GLN A 61 -10.37 -12.87 -4.09
N CYS A 62 -9.81 -12.15 -3.14
CA CYS A 62 -10.51 -11.16 -2.33
C CYS A 62 -10.68 -9.87 -3.14
N PHE A 63 -11.92 -9.45 -3.37
CA PHE A 63 -12.24 -8.26 -4.16
C PHE A 63 -13.22 -7.33 -3.42
N PRO A 64 -13.16 -6.00 -3.66
CA PRO A 64 -14.19 -5.09 -3.19
C PRO A 64 -15.52 -5.36 -3.91
N THR A 65 -16.61 -5.38 -3.14
CA THR A 65 -17.98 -5.42 -3.66
C THR A 65 -18.59 -4.05 -3.78
N VAL A 66 -18.18 -3.13 -2.90
CA VAL A 66 -18.62 -1.73 -2.90
C VAL A 66 -17.41 -0.86 -2.64
N THR A 67 -17.24 0.17 -3.45
CA THR A 67 -16.24 1.23 -3.26
C THR A 67 -16.93 2.58 -3.05
N SER A 68 -16.24 3.49 -2.38
CA SER A 68 -16.69 4.86 -2.15
C SER A 68 -15.52 5.81 -2.37
N SER A 69 -15.79 6.94 -3.02
CA SER A 69 -14.81 8.03 -3.13
C SER A 69 -15.04 9.04 -2.02
N ARG A 70 -13.96 9.44 -1.34
CA ARG A 70 -13.98 10.59 -0.43
C ARG A 70 -12.94 11.62 -0.83
N TYR A 71 -13.21 12.86 -0.48
CA TYR A 71 -12.37 13.99 -0.80
C TYR A 71 -11.62 14.45 0.44
N LEU A 72 -10.31 14.64 0.30
CA LEU A 72 -9.44 15.08 1.38
C LEU A 72 -8.81 16.42 1.02
N GLN A 73 -8.75 17.32 2.00
CA GLN A 73 -8.01 18.55 1.87
C GLN A 73 -6.56 18.32 2.31
N VAL A 74 -5.62 18.65 1.45
CA VAL A 74 -4.17 18.63 1.72
C VAL A 74 -3.60 20.03 1.56
N THR A 75 -2.46 20.28 2.19
CA THR A 75 -1.72 21.53 2.05
C THR A 75 -0.74 21.43 0.89
N LYS A 76 -0.86 22.33 -0.09
CA LYS A 76 0.09 22.52 -1.18
C LYS A 76 1.11 23.57 -0.78
N ILE A 77 2.38 23.18 -0.78
CA ILE A 77 3.50 24.02 -0.35
C ILE A 77 4.35 24.34 -1.58
N GLN A 78 4.44 25.61 -1.95
CA GLN A 78 5.31 26.12 -3.01
C GLN A 78 6.42 26.98 -2.42
N TYR A 79 7.64 26.87 -2.96
CA TYR A 79 8.75 27.72 -2.54
C TYR A 79 9.02 28.76 -3.62
N ILE A 80 8.67 30.01 -3.34
CA ILE A 80 8.87 31.15 -4.23
C ILE A 80 9.81 32.11 -3.51
N ASN A 81 10.92 32.50 -4.15
CA ASN A 81 11.91 33.40 -3.54
C ASN A 81 12.37 32.97 -2.13
N ARG A 82 12.61 31.66 -1.92
CA ARG A 82 12.96 31.03 -0.62
C ARG A 82 11.89 31.17 0.48
N LYS A 83 10.71 31.70 0.17
CA LYS A 83 9.57 31.76 1.09
C LYS A 83 8.58 30.64 0.76
N ALA A 84 8.08 29.97 1.78
CA ALA A 84 7.02 28.97 1.63
C ALA A 84 5.65 29.67 1.46
N HIS A 85 4.91 29.25 0.44
CA HIS A 85 3.54 29.63 0.15
C HIS A 85 2.64 28.42 0.34
N TYR A 86 1.53 28.62 1.05
CA TYR A 86 0.63 27.56 1.48
C TYR A 86 -0.75 27.76 0.86
N ASP A 87 -1.16 26.78 0.06
CA ASP A 87 -2.49 26.72 -0.52
C ASP A 87 -3.22 25.44 -0.09
N LYS A 88 -4.54 25.42 -0.22
CA LYS A 88 -5.35 24.22 -0.04
C LYS A 88 -5.53 23.53 -1.38
N ALA A 89 -5.39 22.21 -1.41
CA ALA A 89 -5.74 21.39 -2.55
C ALA A 89 -6.67 20.25 -2.11
N ILE A 90 -7.59 19.85 -2.99
CA ILE A 90 -8.47 18.72 -2.77
C ILE A 90 -7.95 17.53 -3.58
N ILE A 91 -7.81 16.38 -2.93
CA ILE A 91 -7.54 15.09 -3.58
C ILE A 91 -8.75 14.16 -3.40
N SER A 92 -8.91 13.21 -4.31
CA SER A 92 -9.90 12.13 -4.17
C SER A 92 -9.18 10.83 -3.85
N VAL A 93 -9.71 10.06 -2.90
CA VAL A 93 -9.23 8.72 -2.56
C VAL A 93 -10.38 7.73 -2.62
N GLU A 94 -10.08 6.50 -3.02
CA GLU A 94 -11.05 5.41 -3.09
C GLU A 94 -10.90 4.49 -1.87
N ASP A 95 -12.00 4.28 -1.17
CA ASP A 95 -12.13 3.35 -0.06
C ASP A 95 -12.99 2.15 -0.47
N HIS A 96 -12.58 0.96 -0.05
CA HIS A 96 -13.38 -0.24 -0.15
C HIS A 96 -14.31 -0.32 1.06
N VAL A 97 -15.62 -0.44 0.82
CA VAL A 97 -16.65 -0.46 1.87
C VAL A 97 -17.01 -1.89 2.29
N SER A 98 -16.99 -2.83 1.35
CA SER A 98 -17.23 -4.26 1.61
C SER A 98 -16.39 -5.13 0.69
N CYS A 99 -16.10 -6.36 1.13
CA CYS A 99 -15.24 -7.31 0.41
C CYS A 99 -15.91 -8.68 0.30
N ARG A 100 -15.61 -9.42 -0.77
CA ARG A 100 -15.97 -10.84 -0.91
C ARG A 100 -14.88 -11.65 -1.60
N CYS A 101 -14.91 -12.95 -1.37
CA CYS A 101 -14.19 -13.92 -2.20
C CYS A 101 -14.97 -14.18 -3.48
N GLN A 102 -14.34 -13.96 -4.63
CA GLN A 102 -14.93 -14.22 -5.94
C GLN A 102 -14.01 -15.15 -6.73
N ALA A 103 -14.58 -16.05 -7.52
CA ALA A 103 -13.81 -16.91 -8.41
C ALA A 103 -12.94 -16.05 -9.32
N SER A 104 -11.63 -16.30 -9.31
CA SER A 104 -10.68 -15.68 -10.21
C SER A 104 -11.08 -16.08 -11.62
N SER A 105 -11.26 -15.13 -12.53
CA SER A 105 -11.55 -15.40 -13.95
C SER A 105 -10.32 -15.93 -14.69
N SER A 106 -9.53 -16.80 -14.07
CA SER A 106 -8.48 -17.56 -14.72
C SER A 106 -9.11 -18.67 -15.57
N SER A 107 -9.82 -18.28 -16.63
CA SER A 107 -9.96 -19.11 -17.82
C SER A 107 -8.65 -19.11 -18.61
N SER A 108 -7.57 -19.49 -17.94
CA SER A 108 -6.36 -20.00 -18.53
C SER A 108 -6.03 -21.25 -17.73
N SER A 109 -6.67 -22.34 -18.12
CA SER A 109 -6.22 -23.70 -17.90
C SER A 109 -4.79 -23.84 -18.42
N SER A 110 -3.80 -23.41 -17.65
CA SER A 110 -2.46 -23.95 -17.74
C SER A 110 -2.52 -25.35 -17.16
N SER A 111 -2.89 -26.30 -18.00
CA SER A 111 -2.67 -27.72 -17.83
C SER A 111 -1.18 -27.92 -17.57
N PHE A 112 -0.78 -27.98 -16.30
CA PHE A 112 0.58 -28.38 -15.95
C PHE A 112 0.67 -29.90 -16.15
N THR A 113 0.99 -30.30 -17.37
CA THR A 113 1.54 -31.64 -17.64
C THR A 113 2.95 -31.71 -17.05
N PRO A 114 3.29 -32.71 -16.24
CA PRO A 114 4.65 -32.88 -15.74
C PRO A 114 5.49 -33.55 -16.83
N SER A 115 6.03 -32.77 -17.75
CA SER A 115 7.05 -33.24 -18.69
C SER A 115 8.43 -32.86 -18.21
N SER A 116 9.19 -33.89 -17.89
CA SER A 116 10.59 -33.94 -17.51
C SER A 116 11.52 -33.36 -18.59
N SER A 117 12.24 -32.27 -18.28
CA SER A 117 13.62 -32.02 -18.76
C SER A 117 14.22 -30.70 -18.22
N LEU A 118 15.30 -30.85 -17.44
CA LEU A 118 16.47 -29.97 -17.21
C LEU A 118 16.32 -28.59 -16.53
N PRO A 119 17.27 -28.21 -15.64
CA PRO A 119 17.17 -27.01 -14.82
C PRO A 119 17.69 -25.76 -15.56
N VAL A 120 16.82 -24.78 -15.80
CA VAL A 120 17.24 -23.42 -16.13
C VAL A 120 17.52 -22.69 -14.83
N THR A 121 18.80 -22.42 -14.57
CA THR A 121 19.26 -21.52 -13.52
C THR A 121 18.65 -20.13 -13.75
N ARG A 122 17.60 -19.80 -12.99
CA ARG A 122 16.94 -18.50 -13.05
C ARG A 122 17.37 -17.68 -11.84
N SER A 123 18.18 -16.67 -12.11
CA SER A 123 18.67 -15.69 -11.12
C SER A 123 17.54 -15.19 -10.23
N SER A 124 17.76 -15.30 -8.92
CA SER A 124 16.92 -14.70 -7.88
C SER A 124 16.96 -13.18 -8.00
N ALA A 125 16.09 -12.61 -8.83
CA ALA A 125 15.60 -11.27 -8.57
C ALA A 125 14.60 -11.39 -7.41
N GLN A 126 15.10 -11.19 -6.20
CA GLN A 126 14.30 -11.08 -4.99
C GLN A 126 13.20 -10.05 -5.23
N ILE A 127 11.94 -10.51 -5.28
CA ILE A 127 10.77 -9.65 -5.11
C ILE A 127 10.80 -9.24 -3.64
N THR A 128 11.57 -8.20 -3.33
CA THR A 128 11.45 -7.51 -2.04
C THR A 128 10.05 -6.92 -2.00
N PRO A 129 9.23 -7.19 -0.97
CA PRO A 129 8.03 -6.41 -0.77
C PRO A 129 8.48 -4.96 -0.65
N LEU A 130 7.99 -4.11 -1.56
CA LEU A 130 8.20 -2.67 -1.45
C LEU A 130 7.48 -2.25 -0.17
N THR A 131 8.22 -2.20 0.93
CA THR A 131 7.78 -1.51 2.13
C THR A 131 7.58 -0.08 1.66
N VAL A 132 6.32 0.37 1.61
CA VAL A 132 5.96 1.77 1.37
C VAL A 132 6.49 2.54 2.58
N THR A 133 7.79 2.78 2.55
CA THR A 133 8.46 3.65 3.49
C THR A 133 8.22 5.03 2.90
N CYS A 134 7.48 5.89 3.58
CA CYS A 134 7.35 7.30 3.22
C CYS A 134 8.73 7.96 3.28
N ARG A 135 9.58 7.71 2.29
CA ARG A 135 10.90 8.30 2.15
C ARG A 135 10.72 9.60 1.41
N THR A 136 10.69 10.68 2.17
CA THR A 136 10.86 12.04 1.65
C THR A 136 12.24 12.16 0.97
N ARG A 137 12.31 12.08 -0.36
CA ARG A 137 13.45 12.65 -1.12
C ARG A 137 13.28 14.18 -1.19
N LEU A 138 13.37 14.86 -0.05
CA LEU A 138 13.34 16.32 0.01
C LEU A 138 14.50 16.83 0.88
N ARG A 139 15.31 17.74 0.31
CA ARG A 139 16.36 18.48 1.02
C ARG A 139 15.84 19.38 2.16
N HIS A 140 14.52 19.48 2.34
CA HIS A 140 13.85 20.27 3.37
C HIS A 140 12.75 19.42 4.00
N ASN A 141 12.69 19.41 5.33
CA ASN A 141 11.73 18.62 6.10
C ASN A 141 10.46 19.45 6.38
N PRO A 142 9.37 19.28 5.60
CA PRO A 142 8.13 20.03 5.81
C PRO A 142 7.44 19.69 7.14
N GLU A 143 7.70 18.53 7.73
CA GLU A 143 7.09 18.12 9.01
C GLU A 143 7.50 19.08 10.14
N LYS A 144 8.79 19.44 10.21
CA LYS A 144 9.31 20.38 11.22
C LYS A 144 8.70 21.77 11.10
N HIS A 145 8.45 22.24 9.88
CA HIS A 145 7.85 23.56 9.66
C HIS A 145 6.36 23.57 10.02
N PHE A 146 5.65 22.46 9.81
CA PHE A 146 4.24 22.36 10.20
C PHE A 146 4.05 22.27 11.71
N SER A 147 4.89 21.51 12.42
CA SER A 147 4.86 21.44 13.90
C SER A 147 5.17 22.75 14.62
N THR A 148 5.69 23.77 13.91
CA THR A 148 5.99 25.10 14.47
C THR A 148 4.87 26.12 14.18
N LEU A 149 3.90 25.78 13.32
CA LEU A 149 2.80 26.67 12.91
C LEU A 149 1.46 26.34 13.58
N GLN A 150 1.38 25.26 14.37
CA GLN A 150 0.26 24.94 15.27
C GLN A 150 0.64 25.30 16.71
#